data_AF-A0A7S0M8Q9-F1
#
_entry.id   AF-A0A7S0M8Q9-F1
#
_cell.length_a   1.000
_cell.length_b   1.000
_cell.length_c   1.000
_cell.angle_alpha   90.00
_cell.angle_beta   90.00
_cell.angle_gamma   90.00
#
_symmetry.space_group_name_H-M   'P 1'
#
loop_
_entity.id
_entity.type
_entity.pdbx_description
1 polymer ?
#
loop_
_entity_poly.entity_id
_entity_poly.type
_entity_poly.pdbx_seq_one_letter_code
_entity_poly.pdbx_strand_id
1 'polypeptide(L)'
;RLFRRTVEPVLGLGLRGALWYQGESNMDDPSGLACLLPAMIQGWRATRTRAALDTQGPLPFLFVEIAGDVNPGQVDGGPGPFPALREAQRAALQVDPAHPAR
;
A
#
# COMPACT_ATOMS: atom_id res chain seq x y z
N ARG A 1 -6.29 4.74 12.69
CA ARG A 1 -5.65 4.75 14.04
C ARG A 1 -4.28 4.05 14.06
N LEU A 2 -4.00 3.08 13.19
CA LEU A 2 -2.72 2.38 13.09
C LEU A 2 -1.53 3.32 12.82
N PHE A 3 -1.61 4.14 11.76
CA PHE A 3 -0.53 5.06 11.35
C PHE A 3 0.11 5.85 12.52
N ARG A 4 -0.71 6.55 13.32
CA ARG A 4 -0.19 7.37 14.44
C ARG A 4 0.48 6.59 15.56
N ARG A 5 0.06 5.33 15.80
CA ARG A 5 0.54 4.56 16.95
C ARG A 5 1.75 3.69 16.63
N THR A 6 1.86 3.19 15.41
CA THR A 6 2.93 2.26 15.02
C THR A 6 3.90 2.83 14.01
N VAL A 7 3.46 3.72 13.12
CA VAL A 7 4.30 4.23 12.02
C VAL A 7 4.94 5.56 12.39
N GLU A 8 4.16 6.52 12.88
CA GLU A 8 4.64 7.86 13.22
C GLU A 8 5.89 7.87 14.13
N PRO A 9 6.00 7.02 15.17
CA PRO A 9 7.19 6.98 16.02
C PRO A 9 8.47 6.49 15.32
N VAL A 10 8.33 5.57 14.35
CA VAL A 10 9.48 5.03 13.60
C VAL A 10 9.88 5.89 12.42
N LEU A 11 9.05 6.87 12.03
CA LEU A 11 9.41 7.83 10.99
C LEU A 11 10.68 8.61 11.35
N GLY A 12 10.89 8.93 12.64
CA GLY A 12 12.05 9.68 13.13
C GLY A 12 13.41 8.96 13.07
N LEU A 13 13.43 7.69 12.69
CA LEU A 13 14.65 6.91 12.45
C LEU A 13 15.02 7.07 10.97
N GLY A 14 16.30 6.95 10.59
CA GLY A 14 16.78 7.11 9.21
C GLY A 14 16.19 6.08 8.23
N LEU A 15 14.93 6.27 7.82
CA LEU A 15 14.15 5.35 7.02
C LEU A 15 14.63 5.31 5.58
N ARG A 16 15.09 4.13 5.17
CA ARG A 16 15.50 3.86 3.78
C ARG A 16 14.36 3.47 2.87
N GLY A 17 13.21 3.05 3.43
CA GLY A 17 12.04 2.63 2.67
C GLY A 17 10.99 1.98 3.55
N ALA A 18 9.89 1.56 2.94
CA ALA A 18 8.84 0.77 3.57
C ALA A 18 8.50 -0.48 2.73
N LEU A 19 8.22 -1.58 3.42
CA LEU A 19 7.67 -2.81 2.87
C LEU A 19 6.25 -2.96 3.41
N TRP A 20 5.29 -3.18 2.52
CA TRP A 20 3.88 -3.26 2.87
C TRP A 20 3.27 -4.57 2.37
N TYR A 21 2.81 -5.38 3.32
CA TYR A 21 2.04 -6.57 3.01
C TYR A 21 0.78 -6.58 3.87
N GLN A 22 -0.34 -6.20 3.23
CA GLN A 22 -1.68 -6.18 3.80
C GLN A 22 -2.69 -6.04 2.65
N GLY A 23 -3.92 -6.47 2.90
CA GLY A 23 -5.10 -6.20 2.08
C GLY A 23 -6.11 -7.34 2.11
N GLU A 24 -5.81 -8.43 2.81
CA GLU A 24 -6.66 -9.61 2.91
C GLU A 24 -8.00 -9.25 3.54
N SER A 25 -8.02 -8.32 4.50
CA SER A 25 -9.26 -7.80 5.08
C SER A 25 -10.01 -6.78 4.20
N ASN A 26 -9.50 -6.47 3.01
CA ASN A 26 -10.13 -5.54 2.05
C ASN A 26 -10.81 -6.28 0.89
N MET A 27 -10.97 -7.60 0.99
CA MET A 27 -11.64 -8.43 -0.02
C MET A 27 -13.06 -7.92 -0.38
N ASP A 28 -13.78 -7.36 0.59
CA ASP A 28 -15.16 -6.86 0.41
C ASP A 28 -15.21 -5.41 -0.11
N ASP A 29 -14.09 -4.68 -0.09
CA ASP A 29 -13.99 -3.29 -0.58
C ASP A 29 -12.66 -3.02 -1.33
N PRO A 30 -12.47 -3.60 -2.52
CA PRO A 30 -11.30 -3.30 -3.35
C PRO A 30 -11.21 -1.83 -3.78
N SER A 31 -12.36 -1.18 -4.06
CA SER A 31 -12.35 0.22 -4.52
C SER A 31 -11.88 1.17 -3.41
N GLY A 32 -12.26 0.92 -2.15
CA GLY A 32 -11.70 1.62 -1.00
C GLY A 32 -10.19 1.45 -0.90
N LEU A 33 -9.67 0.24 -1.10
CA LEU A 33 -8.22 -0.02 -1.10
C LEU A 33 -7.49 0.78 -2.19
N ALA A 34 -8.06 0.85 -3.40
CA ALA A 34 -7.50 1.60 -4.52
C ALA A 34 -7.32 3.10 -4.23
N CYS A 35 -8.14 3.67 -3.33
CA CYS A 35 -8.01 5.05 -2.87
C CYS A 35 -7.08 5.18 -1.66
N LEU A 36 -7.24 4.29 -0.67
CA LEU A 36 -6.58 4.40 0.62
C LEU A 36 -5.08 4.07 0.55
N LEU A 37 -4.67 3.10 -0.26
CA LEU A 37 -3.26 2.71 -0.35
C LEU A 37 -2.38 3.82 -0.96
N PRO A 38 -2.72 4.43 -2.11
CA PRO A 38 -1.98 5.59 -2.61
C PRO A 38 -1.97 6.76 -1.62
N ALA A 39 -3.12 7.07 -1.01
CA ALA A 39 -3.24 8.16 -0.04
C ALA A 39 -2.35 7.92 1.20
N MET A 40 -2.25 6.67 1.66
CA MET A 40 -1.37 6.29 2.75
C MET A 40 0.10 6.53 2.37
N ILE A 41 0.55 6.05 1.21
CA ILE A 41 1.93 6.23 0.73
C ILE A 41 2.30 7.72 0.66
N GLN A 42 1.41 8.53 0.07
CA GLN A 42 1.59 9.97 0.01
C GLN A 42 1.63 10.60 1.41
N GLY A 43 0.77 10.17 2.32
CA GLY A 43 0.76 10.64 3.72
C GLY A 43 2.09 10.39 4.43
N TRP A 44 2.68 9.19 4.27
CA TRP A 44 3.98 8.85 4.88
C TRP A 44 5.10 9.71 4.32
N ARG A 45 5.14 9.88 2.99
CA ARG A 45 6.11 10.76 2.31
C ARG A 45 5.98 12.20 2.78
N ALA A 46 4.75 12.73 2.86
CA ALA A 46 4.49 14.07 3.35
C ALA A 46 4.94 14.28 4.80
N THR A 47 4.64 13.31 5.69
CA THR A 47 5.09 13.39 7.08
C THR A 47 6.61 13.36 7.20
N ARG A 48 7.29 12.48 6.44
CA ARG A 48 8.76 12.43 6.40
C ARG A 48 9.35 13.76 5.92
N THR A 49 8.79 14.36 4.86
CA THR A 49 9.22 15.68 4.37
C THR A 49 9.02 16.78 5.41
N ARG A 50 7.85 16.84 6.04
CA ARG A 50 7.53 17.87 7.05
C ARG A 50 8.42 17.78 8.28
N ALA A 51 8.82 16.57 8.67
CA ALA A 51 9.70 16.33 9.81
C ALA A 51 11.19 16.54 9.47
N ALA A 52 11.54 16.91 8.23
CA ALA A 52 12.91 17.17 7.76
C ALA A 52 13.90 16.00 8.02
N LEU A 53 13.39 14.76 8.02
CA LEU A 53 14.13 13.58 8.46
C LEU A 53 15.10 13.02 7.42
N ASP A 54 14.76 13.11 6.13
CA ASP A 54 15.63 12.73 5.02
C ASP A 54 15.13 13.37 3.72
N THR A 55 16.02 14.14 3.06
CA THR A 55 15.78 14.93 1.85
C THR A 55 16.22 14.24 0.56
N GLN A 56 16.67 12.98 0.59
CA GLN A 56 17.15 12.23 -0.58
C GLN A 56 16.05 11.75 -1.57
N GLY A 57 14.94 12.49 -1.65
CA GLY A 57 13.82 12.19 -2.55
C GLY A 57 12.66 11.43 -1.87
N PRO A 58 11.67 10.97 -2.66
CA PRO A 58 10.50 10.27 -2.14
C PRO A 58 10.88 8.96 -1.45
N LEU A 59 10.28 8.68 -0.30
CA LEU A 59 10.46 7.40 0.42
C LEU A 59 10.14 6.22 -0.52
N PRO A 60 11.10 5.31 -0.78
CA PRO A 60 10.84 4.07 -1.51
C PRO A 60 9.78 3.24 -0.78
N PHE A 61 8.80 2.73 -1.53
CA PHE A 61 7.67 2.01 -0.98
C PHE A 61 7.41 0.76 -1.82
N LEU A 62 7.63 -0.40 -1.24
CA LEU A 62 7.39 -1.69 -1.88
C LEU A 62 6.14 -2.31 -1.27
N PHE A 63 5.27 -2.89 -2.09
CA PHE A 63 4.09 -3.60 -1.63
C PHE A 63 3.97 -4.96 -2.32
N VAL A 64 3.33 -5.90 -1.63
CA VAL A 64 3.09 -7.25 -2.13
C VAL A 64 1.64 -7.36 -2.59
N GLU A 65 1.43 -7.78 -3.83
CA GLU A 65 0.11 -8.17 -4.32
C GLU A 65 -0.36 -9.45 -3.60
N ILE A 66 -1.62 -9.46 -3.17
CA ILE A 66 -2.14 -10.58 -2.39
C ILE A 66 -2.23 -11.84 -3.23
N ALA A 67 -1.66 -12.93 -2.69
CA ALA A 67 -1.87 -14.27 -3.22
C ALA A 67 -3.37 -14.64 -3.07
N GLY A 68 -3.92 -15.27 -4.10
CA GLY A 68 -5.32 -15.73 -4.02
C GLY A 68 -5.44 -16.82 -2.96
N ASP A 69 -6.67 -17.13 -2.54
CA ASP A 69 -6.89 -18.27 -1.66
C ASP A 69 -6.39 -19.56 -2.33
N VAL A 70 -5.66 -20.37 -1.55
CA VAL A 70 -5.15 -21.68 -1.95
C VAL A 70 -6.24 -22.76 -1.90
N ASN A 71 -7.46 -22.42 -1.46
CA ASN A 71 -8.64 -23.28 -1.51
C ASN A 71 -9.57 -22.94 -2.69
N PRO A 72 -9.31 -23.45 -3.91
CA PRO A 72 -10.12 -23.20 -5.10
C PRO A 72 -11.56 -23.74 -5.03
N GLY A 73 -11.96 -24.40 -3.93
CA GLY A 73 -13.30 -24.95 -3.72
C GLY A 73 -14.23 -24.14 -2.80
N GLN A 74 -13.78 -23.04 -2.21
CA GLN A 74 -14.61 -22.23 -1.27
C GLN A 74 -15.18 -20.94 -1.89
N VAL A 75 -14.81 -20.62 -3.12
CA VAL A 75 -15.41 -19.57 -3.94
C VAL A 75 -16.15 -20.26 -5.08
N ASP A 76 -17.45 -20.02 -5.21
CA ASP A 76 -18.31 -20.62 -6.22
C ASP A 76 -17.74 -20.41 -7.64
N GLY A 77 -16.94 -21.36 -8.12
CA GLY A 77 -16.50 -21.51 -9.51
C GLY A 77 -15.67 -20.37 -10.14
N GLY A 78 -15.23 -19.36 -9.38
CA GLY A 78 -14.54 -18.18 -9.90
C GLY A 78 -13.30 -17.76 -9.08
N PRO A 79 -12.47 -16.84 -9.59
CA PRO A 79 -11.20 -16.45 -8.94
C PRO A 79 -11.38 -15.62 -7.65
N GLY A 80 -12.58 -15.52 -7.08
CA GLY A 80 -12.88 -14.68 -5.92
C GLY A 80 -12.62 -13.17 -6.16
N PRO A 81 -12.58 -12.35 -5.11
CA PRO A 81 -12.30 -10.91 -5.21
C PRO A 81 -10.82 -10.59 -5.55
N PHE A 82 -9.95 -11.60 -5.60
CA PHE A 82 -8.50 -11.42 -5.71
C PHE A 82 -8.04 -10.64 -6.96
N PRO A 83 -8.59 -10.84 -8.17
CA PRO A 83 -8.19 -10.02 -9.32
C PRO A 83 -8.49 -8.53 -9.13
N ALA A 84 -9.67 -8.20 -8.61
CA ALA A 84 -10.06 -6.81 -8.33
C ALA A 84 -9.22 -6.21 -7.20
N LEU A 85 -8.89 -7.01 -6.17
CA LEU A 85 -8.03 -6.59 -5.06
C LEU A 85 -6.60 -6.29 -5.53
N ARG A 86 -6.02 -7.14 -6.40
CA ARG A 86 -4.71 -6.89 -6.99
C ARG A 86 -4.71 -5.64 -7.87
N GLU A 87 -5.77 -5.45 -8.66
CA GLU A 87 -5.91 -4.22 -9.45
C GLU A 87 -6.00 -2.98 -8.56
N ALA A 88 -6.75 -3.06 -7.46
CA ALA A 88 -6.79 -2.01 -6.46
C ALA A 88 -5.41 -1.74 -5.82
N GLN A 89 -4.63 -2.79 -5.53
CA GLN A 89 -3.25 -2.62 -5.05
C GLN A 89 -2.37 -1.92 -6.09
N ARG A 90 -2.53 -2.22 -7.39
CA ARG A 90 -1.80 -1.57 -8.49
C ARG A 90 -2.10 -0.08 -8.63
N ALA A 91 -3.23 0.42 -8.11
CA ALA A 91 -3.47 1.87 -8.06
C ALA A 91 -2.36 2.62 -7.32
N ALA A 92 -1.65 1.97 -6.38
CA ALA A 92 -0.48 2.53 -5.71
C ALA A 92 0.68 2.89 -6.65
N LEU A 93 0.79 2.25 -7.81
CA LEU A 93 1.83 2.56 -8.79
C LEU A 93 1.65 3.95 -9.39
N GLN A 94 0.45 4.51 -9.38
CA GLN A 94 0.19 5.88 -9.87
C GLN A 94 0.94 6.96 -9.07
N VAL A 95 1.34 6.63 -7.83
CA VAL A 95 2.11 7.53 -6.96
C VAL A 95 3.57 7.10 -6.85
N ASP A 96 4.01 6.08 -7.61
CA ASP A 96 5.39 5.65 -7.65
C ASP A 96 6.23 6.57 -8.56
N PRO A 97 7.28 7.23 -8.06
CA PRO A 97 8.17 8.04 -8.90
C PRO A 97 8.83 7.25 -10.04
N ALA A 98 8.99 5.93 -9.89
CA ALA A 98 9.55 5.07 -10.94
C ALA A 98 8.52 4.66 -12.01
N HIS A 99 7.22 4.84 -11.74
CA HIS A 99 6.12 4.51 -12.64
C HIS A 99 5.18 5.72 -12.79
N PRO A 100 5.62 6.81 -13.46
CA PRO A 100 4.74 7.94 -13.72
C PRO A 100 3.48 7.44 -14.46
N ALA A 101 2.31 7.93 -14.03
CA ALA A 101 1.04 7.58 -14.64
C ALA A 101 1.13 7.72 -16.18
N ARG A 102 0.69 6.68 -16.90
CA ARG A 102 0.62 6.69 -18.36
C ARG A 102 -0.35 7.76 -18.87
#